data_AF-A0A453NK13-F1
#
_entry.id   AF-A0A453NK13-F1
#
_cell.length_a   1.000
_cell.length_b   1.000
_cell.length_c   1.000
_cell.angle_alpha   90.00
_cell.angle_beta   90.00
_cell.angle_gamma   90.00
#
_symmetry.space_group_name_H-M   'P 1'
#
loop_
_entity.id
_entity.type
_entity.pdbx_description
1 polymer ?
#
loop_
_entity_poly.entity_id
_entity_poly.type
_entity_poly.pdbx_seq_one_letter_code
_entity_poly.pdbx_strand_id
1 'polypeptide(L)'
;MPVSFKYWDDCLDPDDMRLMWADPHVSKEWTDAGEEQGQKVHLSRDPDGEAYLTQTEIMVVAAITVQRHFKSQLDPYMIGALAEIASGKRLFVDNYDRKTKETKMGIMQVTPEVAQWLGRELGYKNYDIELEDNIDLLYWPFINVYFGAAYAKWLFSCDEK
;
A
#
# COMPACT_ATOMS: atom_id res chain seq x y z
N MET A 1 12.26 5.78 -15.85
CA MET A 1 11.75 7.13 -15.51
C MET A 1 11.40 7.11 -14.04
N PRO A 2 11.47 8.22 -13.29
CA PRO A 2 10.94 8.21 -11.91
C PRO A 2 9.45 7.87 -11.99
N VAL A 3 9.03 6.84 -11.26
CA VAL A 3 7.62 6.50 -11.10
C VAL A 3 6.97 7.67 -10.36
N SER A 4 5.90 8.23 -10.93
CA SER A 4 5.15 9.30 -10.30
C SER A 4 3.69 9.15 -10.64
N PHE A 5 2.85 9.20 -9.62
CA PHE A 5 1.40 9.13 -9.76
C PHE A 5 0.83 10.50 -9.47
N LYS A 6 -0.08 10.96 -10.33
CA LYS A 6 -0.83 12.20 -10.10
C LYS A 6 -2.20 11.87 -9.53
N TYR A 7 -2.78 10.78 -9.99
CA TYR A 7 -4.11 10.33 -9.63
C TYR A 7 -4.06 8.96 -8.98
N TRP A 8 -5.02 8.67 -8.12
CA TRP A 8 -5.26 7.32 -7.61
C TRP A 8 -5.44 6.32 -8.75
N ASP A 9 -6.13 6.72 -9.83
CA ASP A 9 -6.33 5.93 -11.05
C ASP A 9 -5.03 5.48 -11.73
N ASP A 10 -3.89 6.11 -11.42
CA ASP A 10 -2.59 5.73 -11.98
C ASP A 10 -1.93 4.57 -11.19
N CYS A 11 -2.42 4.25 -9.98
CA CYS A 11 -1.80 3.29 -9.07
C CYS A 11 -2.78 2.41 -8.27
N LEU A 12 -3.96 2.18 -8.84
CA LEU A 12 -5.07 1.52 -8.16
C LEU A 12 -6.01 0.87 -9.19
N ASP A 13 -6.47 -0.35 -8.91
CA ASP A 13 -7.43 -1.04 -9.77
C ASP A 13 -8.85 -0.44 -9.66
N PRO A 14 -9.70 -0.53 -10.71
CA PRO A 14 -11.05 0.03 -10.70
C PRO A 14 -11.96 -0.51 -9.59
N ASP A 15 -11.77 -1.78 -9.20
CA ASP A 15 -12.53 -2.38 -8.10
C ASP A 15 -12.15 -1.77 -6.75
N ASP A 16 -10.86 -1.51 -6.54
CA ASP A 16 -10.39 -0.81 -5.34
C ASP A 16 -10.84 0.65 -5.34
N MET A 17 -10.91 1.31 -6.51
CA MET A 17 -11.47 2.67 -6.62
C MET A 17 -12.92 2.70 -6.16
N ARG A 18 -13.71 1.72 -6.60
CA ARG A 18 -15.11 1.59 -6.20
C ARG A 18 -15.25 1.36 -4.69
N LEU A 19 -14.36 0.57 -4.09
CA LEU A 19 -14.37 0.31 -2.65
C LEU A 19 -13.95 1.56 -1.84
N MET A 20 -12.96 2.31 -2.32
CA MET A 20 -12.56 3.59 -1.72
C MET A 20 -13.73 4.59 -1.72
N TRP A 21 -14.41 4.79 -2.87
CA TRP A 21 -15.60 5.64 -2.96
C TRP A 21 -16.80 5.12 -2.15
N ALA A 22 -16.88 3.82 -1.88
CA ALA A 22 -17.95 3.24 -1.07
C ALA A 22 -17.77 3.49 0.43
N ASP A 23 -16.55 3.82 0.89
CA ASP A 23 -16.32 4.20 2.28
C ASP A 23 -16.82 5.64 2.54
N PRO A 24 -17.66 5.86 3.57
CA PRO A 24 -18.25 7.18 3.83
C PRO A 24 -17.23 8.23 4.29
N HIS A 25 -16.09 7.83 4.87
CA HIS A 25 -15.07 8.77 5.33
C HIS A 25 -14.20 9.21 4.15
N VAL A 26 -13.75 8.27 3.32
CA VAL A 26 -12.99 8.58 2.09
C VAL A 26 -13.83 9.40 1.12
N SER A 27 -15.06 8.97 0.82
CA SER A 27 -15.92 9.71 -0.11
C SER A 27 -16.23 11.13 0.37
N LYS A 28 -16.43 11.32 1.69
CA LYS A 28 -16.56 12.65 2.28
C LYS A 28 -15.27 13.47 2.12
N GLU A 29 -14.13 12.91 2.48
CA GLU A 29 -12.83 13.59 2.38
C GLU A 29 -12.53 14.03 0.94
N TRP A 30 -12.74 13.15 -0.02
CA TRP A 30 -12.57 13.43 -1.44
C TRP A 30 -13.56 14.48 -1.95
N THR A 31 -14.84 14.39 -1.57
CA THR A 31 -15.85 15.41 -1.93
C THR A 31 -15.50 16.78 -1.34
N ASP A 32 -15.06 16.82 -0.09
CA ASP A 32 -14.63 18.05 0.60
C ASP A 32 -13.37 18.66 -0.08
N ALA A 33 -12.54 17.83 -0.69
CA ALA A 33 -11.40 18.24 -1.52
C ALA A 33 -11.78 18.64 -2.96
N GLY A 34 -13.05 18.51 -3.35
CA GLY A 34 -13.55 18.84 -4.69
C GLY A 34 -13.38 17.74 -5.72
N GLU A 35 -13.08 16.52 -5.31
CA GLU A 35 -13.03 15.35 -6.17
C GLU A 35 -14.44 14.81 -6.45
N GLU A 36 -14.66 14.26 -7.65
CA GLU A 36 -15.96 13.76 -8.07
C GLU A 36 -15.89 12.30 -8.51
N GLN A 37 -16.84 11.48 -8.05
CA GLN A 37 -16.93 10.09 -8.46
C GLN A 37 -17.15 9.97 -9.97
N GLY A 38 -16.33 9.16 -10.64
CA GLY A 38 -16.33 9.00 -12.11
C GLY A 38 -15.35 9.92 -12.84
N GLN A 39 -14.72 10.87 -12.12
CA GLN A 39 -13.51 11.56 -12.58
C GLN A 39 -12.26 10.93 -11.96
N LYS A 40 -11.08 11.25 -12.52
CA LYS A 40 -9.81 10.84 -11.91
C LYS A 40 -9.63 11.56 -10.57
N VAL A 41 -9.29 10.80 -9.53
CA VAL A 41 -9.12 11.34 -8.17
C VAL A 41 -7.67 11.71 -7.92
N HIS A 42 -7.39 12.94 -7.51
CA HIS A 42 -6.00 13.33 -7.22
C HIS A 42 -5.43 12.60 -5.99
N LEU A 43 -4.15 12.28 -6.04
CA LEU A 43 -3.41 11.86 -4.85
C LEU A 43 -3.09 13.07 -3.96
N SER A 44 -3.20 12.86 -2.65
CA SER A 44 -2.79 13.84 -1.65
C SER A 44 -1.29 14.14 -1.74
N ARG A 45 -0.92 15.41 -1.54
CA ARG A 45 0.47 15.87 -1.56
C ARG A 45 0.81 16.68 -0.32
N ASP A 46 1.97 16.41 0.25
CA ASP A 46 2.47 17.15 1.40
C ASP A 46 2.97 18.55 0.97
N PRO A 47 3.37 19.44 1.91
CA PRO A 47 3.87 20.77 1.57
C PRO A 47 5.11 20.77 0.66
N ASP A 48 5.88 19.68 0.64
CA ASP A 48 7.05 19.49 -0.24
C ASP A 48 6.64 18.97 -1.63
N GLY A 49 5.36 18.63 -1.81
CA GLY A 49 4.78 18.14 -3.05
C GLY A 49 4.86 16.62 -3.20
N GLU A 50 5.29 15.89 -2.17
CA GLU A 50 5.44 14.44 -2.21
C GLU A 50 4.08 13.75 -2.02
N ALA A 51 3.85 12.69 -2.81
CA ALA A 51 2.61 11.93 -2.74
C ALA A 51 2.54 11.09 -1.47
N TYR A 52 1.45 11.21 -0.73
CA TYR A 52 1.20 10.48 0.51
C TYR A 52 -0.27 10.10 0.62
N LEU A 53 -0.59 9.19 1.53
CA LEU A 53 -1.97 8.89 1.91
C LEU A 53 -2.35 9.64 3.17
N THR A 54 -3.53 10.25 3.17
CA THR A 54 -4.11 10.80 4.40
C THR A 54 -4.36 9.68 5.41
N GLN A 55 -4.64 10.07 6.66
CA GLN A 55 -5.00 9.08 7.68
C GLN A 55 -6.27 8.31 7.29
N THR A 56 -7.24 8.96 6.66
CA THR A 56 -8.48 8.33 6.22
C THR A 56 -8.20 7.33 5.10
N GLU A 57 -7.42 7.74 4.10
CA GLU A 57 -7.06 6.91 2.95
C GLU A 57 -6.31 5.65 3.38
N ILE A 58 -5.22 5.76 4.15
CA ILE A 58 -4.44 4.57 4.55
C ILE A 58 -5.28 3.59 5.39
N MET A 59 -6.18 4.10 6.22
CA MET A 59 -7.05 3.26 7.04
C MET A 59 -8.02 2.44 6.19
N VAL A 60 -8.58 3.03 5.13
CA VAL A 60 -9.47 2.32 4.20
C VAL A 60 -8.69 1.34 3.31
N VAL A 61 -7.51 1.73 2.81
CA VAL A 61 -6.62 0.80 2.08
C VAL A 61 -6.29 -0.43 2.95
N ALA A 62 -5.91 -0.21 4.21
CA ALA A 62 -5.62 -1.29 5.15
C ALA A 62 -6.86 -2.15 5.41
N ALA A 63 -8.03 -1.54 5.66
CA ALA A 63 -9.26 -2.26 5.95
C ALA A 63 -9.71 -3.14 4.75
N ILE A 64 -9.71 -2.58 3.54
CA ILE A 64 -10.05 -3.33 2.32
C ILE A 64 -9.06 -4.48 2.12
N THR A 65 -7.76 -4.20 2.25
CA THR A 65 -6.71 -5.22 2.07
C THR A 65 -6.89 -6.37 3.06
N VAL A 66 -7.07 -6.07 4.34
CA VAL A 66 -7.31 -7.04 5.41
C VAL A 66 -8.57 -7.86 5.16
N GLN A 67 -9.66 -7.20 4.76
CA GLN A 67 -10.93 -7.86 4.49
C GLN A 67 -10.84 -8.82 3.28
N ARG A 68 -10.22 -8.37 2.18
CA ARG A 68 -10.11 -9.14 0.93
C ARG A 68 -9.14 -10.32 1.04
N HIS A 69 -7.98 -10.10 1.68
CA HIS A 69 -6.86 -11.04 1.57
C HIS A 69 -6.55 -11.79 2.86
N PHE A 70 -6.89 -11.23 4.01
CA PHE A 70 -6.46 -11.76 5.31
C PHE A 70 -7.61 -12.27 6.17
N LYS A 71 -8.86 -12.32 5.64
CA LYS A 71 -10.05 -12.80 6.35
C LYS A 71 -10.20 -12.16 7.74
N SER A 72 -9.86 -10.87 7.84
CA SER A 72 -9.89 -10.11 9.10
C SER A 72 -9.01 -10.66 10.23
N GLN A 73 -7.93 -11.39 9.91
CA GLN A 73 -6.96 -11.91 10.88
C GLN A 73 -5.92 -10.87 11.34
N LEU A 74 -5.93 -9.68 10.75
CA LEU A 74 -5.06 -8.57 11.09
C LEU A 74 -5.92 -7.38 11.48
N ASP A 75 -5.42 -6.53 12.38
CA ASP A 75 -6.06 -5.26 12.71
C ASP A 75 -5.68 -4.19 11.66
N PRO A 76 -6.63 -3.60 10.91
CA PRO A 76 -6.36 -2.52 9.98
C PRO A 76 -5.68 -1.31 10.62
N TYR A 77 -5.97 -0.99 11.88
CA TYR A 77 -5.33 0.13 12.60
C TYR A 77 -3.83 -0.13 12.82
N MET A 78 -3.48 -1.36 13.18
CA MET A 78 -2.08 -1.77 13.28
C MET A 78 -1.37 -1.66 11.93
N ILE A 79 -1.99 -2.10 10.83
CA ILE A 79 -1.41 -1.98 9.49
C ILE A 79 -1.21 -0.51 9.09
N GLY A 80 -2.20 0.35 9.33
CA GLY A 80 -2.08 1.79 9.09
C GLY A 80 -0.97 2.44 9.92
N ALA A 81 -0.83 2.06 11.20
CA ALA A 81 0.24 2.55 12.06
C ALA A 81 1.62 2.08 11.58
N LEU A 82 1.75 0.84 11.10
CA LEU A 82 3.00 0.34 10.52
C LEU A 82 3.38 1.13 9.26
N ALA A 83 2.43 1.46 8.39
CA ALA A 83 2.67 2.29 7.21
C ALA A 83 3.12 3.72 7.57
N GLU A 84 2.53 4.30 8.63
CA GLU A 84 2.96 5.59 9.17
C GLU A 84 4.38 5.55 9.72
N ILE A 85 4.72 4.53 10.51
CA ILE A 85 6.09 4.36 11.06
C ILE A 85 7.10 4.08 9.94
N ALA A 86 6.72 3.29 8.94
CA ALA A 86 7.63 2.82 7.90
C ALA A 86 8.02 3.92 6.90
N SER A 87 7.07 4.72 6.41
CA SER A 87 7.34 5.73 5.37
C SER A 87 6.76 7.12 5.65
N GLY A 88 6.01 7.28 6.74
CA GLY A 88 5.19 8.46 6.96
C GLY A 88 3.97 8.50 6.03
N LYS A 89 3.47 7.33 5.59
CA LYS A 89 2.37 7.18 4.61
C LYS A 89 2.71 7.70 3.20
N ARG A 90 3.99 7.95 2.91
CA ARG A 90 4.45 8.38 1.59
C ARG A 90 4.62 7.19 0.65
N LEU A 91 4.27 7.40 -0.62
CA LEU A 91 4.30 6.35 -1.64
C LEU A 91 5.72 6.13 -2.17
N PHE A 92 6.42 7.21 -2.49
CA PHE A 92 7.74 7.16 -3.14
C PHE A 92 8.88 7.33 -2.13
N VAL A 93 9.01 6.36 -1.22
CA VAL A 93 10.11 6.32 -0.25
C VAL A 93 10.94 5.07 -0.49
N ASP A 94 12.18 5.30 -0.93
CA ASP A 94 13.18 4.24 -1.07
C ASP A 94 14.19 4.32 0.07
N ASN A 95 14.36 3.22 0.79
CA ASN A 95 15.39 3.10 1.80
C ASN A 95 16.35 1.96 1.44
N TYR A 96 17.55 2.32 1.01
CA TYR A 96 18.62 1.37 0.71
C TYR A 96 19.33 0.93 2.00
N ASP A 97 19.25 -0.36 2.32
CA ASP A 97 20.00 -0.95 3.42
C ASP A 97 21.38 -1.41 2.92
N ARG A 98 22.44 -0.74 3.37
CA ARG A 98 23.82 -1.07 2.98
C ARG A 98 24.29 -2.45 3.46
N LYS A 99 23.69 -2.99 4.52
CA LYS A 99 24.07 -4.28 5.10
C LYS A 99 23.51 -5.43 4.28
N THR A 100 22.21 -5.38 3.95
CA THR A 100 21.55 -6.42 3.16
C THR A 100 21.69 -6.19 1.65
N LYS A 101 22.06 -4.98 1.23
CA LYS A 101 22.11 -4.52 -0.18
C LYS A 101 20.74 -4.55 -0.86
N GLU A 102 19.67 -4.37 -0.09
CA GLU A 102 18.30 -4.31 -0.59
C GLU A 102 17.76 -2.88 -0.53
N THR A 103 16.85 -2.57 -1.45
CA THR A 103 16.04 -1.35 -1.40
C THR A 103 14.65 -1.70 -0.90
N LYS A 104 14.23 -1.07 0.20
CA LYS A 104 12.86 -1.09 0.68
C LYS A 104 12.07 -0.02 -0.05
N MET A 105 10.88 -0.37 -0.52
CA MET A 105 10.07 0.45 -1.42
C MET A 105 8.66 0.62 -0.86
N GLY A 106 8.03 1.74 -1.21
CA GLY A 106 6.61 1.96 -0.98
C GLY A 106 6.22 2.23 0.49
N ILE A 107 4.92 2.25 0.73
CA ILE A 107 4.34 2.78 1.97
C ILE A 107 4.64 1.95 3.23
N MET A 108 4.83 0.64 3.08
CA MET A 108 5.19 -0.30 4.14
C MET A 108 6.64 -0.79 4.04
N GLN A 109 7.46 -0.18 3.17
CA GLN A 109 8.90 -0.45 3.08
C GLN A 109 9.24 -1.93 2.83
N VAL A 110 8.56 -2.52 1.86
CA VAL A 110 8.73 -3.92 1.43
C VAL A 110 9.88 -4.01 0.42
N THR A 111 10.74 -5.02 0.53
CA THR A 111 11.76 -5.29 -0.50
C THR A 111 11.20 -6.21 -1.60
N PRO A 112 11.67 -6.10 -2.85
CA PRO A 112 11.28 -7.02 -3.92
C PRO A 112 11.51 -8.49 -3.55
N GLU A 113 12.63 -8.78 -2.88
CA GLU A 113 12.99 -10.12 -2.42
C GLU A 113 11.97 -10.68 -1.42
N VAL A 114 11.57 -9.91 -0.42
CA VAL A 114 10.54 -10.31 0.56
C VAL A 114 9.21 -10.56 -0.15
N ALA A 115 8.81 -9.67 -1.04
CA ALA A 115 7.53 -9.79 -1.71
C ALA A 115 7.48 -11.04 -2.63
N GLN A 116 8.56 -11.29 -3.39
CA GLN A 116 8.69 -12.49 -4.21
C GLN A 116 8.73 -13.76 -3.36
N TRP A 117 9.45 -13.74 -2.24
CA TRP A 117 9.48 -14.85 -1.29
C TRP A 117 8.09 -15.15 -0.70
N LEU A 118 7.32 -14.12 -0.31
CA LEU A 118 5.94 -14.29 0.15
C LEU A 118 5.05 -14.95 -0.92
N GLY A 119 5.21 -14.55 -2.19
CA GLY A 119 4.48 -15.14 -3.31
C GLY A 119 4.84 -16.61 -3.54
N ARG A 120 6.14 -16.92 -3.56
CA ARG A 120 6.67 -18.26 -3.86
C ARG A 120 6.46 -19.26 -2.74
N GLU A 121 6.83 -18.88 -1.51
CA GLU A 121 6.90 -19.80 -0.37
C GLU A 121 5.62 -19.81 0.47
N LEU A 122 4.91 -18.68 0.56
CA LEU A 122 3.70 -18.55 1.40
C LEU A 122 2.40 -18.40 0.60
N GLY A 123 2.48 -18.38 -0.73
CA GLY A 123 1.31 -18.39 -1.61
C GLY A 123 0.60 -17.04 -1.77
N TYR A 124 1.24 -15.93 -1.41
CA TYR A 124 0.68 -14.59 -1.57
C TYR A 124 0.74 -14.12 -3.04
N LYS A 125 -0.14 -14.64 -3.89
CA LYS A 125 -0.11 -14.46 -5.37
C LYS A 125 -1.18 -13.54 -5.96
N ASN A 126 -1.80 -12.67 -5.15
CA ASN A 126 -2.81 -11.73 -5.65
C ASN A 126 -2.26 -10.69 -6.65
N TYR A 127 -0.96 -10.40 -6.59
CA TYR A 127 -0.26 -9.50 -7.50
C TYR A 127 1.00 -10.18 -8.02
N ASP A 128 1.25 -10.06 -9.33
CA ASP A 128 2.42 -10.66 -9.96
C ASP A 128 3.61 -9.69 -9.92
N ILE A 129 4.55 -9.97 -9.02
CA ILE A 129 5.78 -9.21 -8.79
C ILE A 129 7.03 -10.05 -9.05
N GLU A 130 6.86 -11.23 -9.67
CA GLU A 130 7.98 -12.12 -9.98
C GLU A 130 8.77 -11.64 -11.21
N LEU A 131 8.14 -10.81 -12.06
CA LEU A 131 8.78 -10.16 -13.19
C LEU A 131 9.46 -8.86 -12.76
N GLU A 132 10.70 -8.65 -13.18
CA GLU A 132 11.49 -7.46 -12.84
C GLU A 132 10.80 -6.16 -13.29
N ASP A 133 10.10 -6.19 -14.42
CA ASP A 133 9.30 -5.07 -14.94
C ASP A 133 8.11 -4.69 -14.06
N ASN A 134 7.72 -5.55 -13.11
CA ASN A 134 6.60 -5.33 -12.19
C ASN A 134 7.05 -4.85 -10.80
N ILE A 135 8.35 -4.67 -10.55
CA ILE A 135 8.83 -4.24 -9.22
C ILE A 135 8.29 -2.87 -8.84
N ASP A 136 8.12 -1.97 -9.82
CA ASP A 136 7.55 -0.63 -9.61
C ASP A 136 6.10 -0.67 -9.09
N LEU A 137 5.40 -1.81 -9.21
CA LEU A 137 4.09 -2.03 -8.57
C LEU A 137 4.18 -1.96 -7.04
N LEU A 138 5.36 -2.11 -6.44
CA LEU A 138 5.54 -1.90 -5.00
C LEU A 138 5.37 -0.42 -4.59
N TYR A 139 5.28 0.53 -5.51
CA TYR A 139 4.84 1.89 -5.19
C TYR A 139 3.32 2.03 -5.11
N TRP A 140 2.55 1.05 -5.58
CA TRP A 140 1.08 1.08 -5.53
C TRP A 140 0.63 0.80 -4.10
N PRO A 141 -0.22 1.65 -3.49
CA PRO A 141 -0.58 1.51 -2.09
C PRO A 141 -1.17 0.15 -1.72
N PHE A 142 -2.12 -0.37 -2.50
CA PHE A 142 -2.78 -1.65 -2.22
C PHE A 142 -1.82 -2.84 -2.33
N ILE A 143 -0.94 -2.83 -3.33
CA ILE A 143 0.03 -3.90 -3.56
C ILE A 143 1.06 -3.91 -2.43
N ASN A 144 1.60 -2.74 -2.09
CA ASN A 144 2.59 -2.62 -1.03
C ASN A 144 2.01 -2.97 0.34
N VAL A 145 0.79 -2.49 0.65
CA VAL A 145 0.09 -2.84 1.91
C VAL A 145 -0.25 -4.32 1.96
N TYR A 146 -0.62 -4.95 0.85
CA TYR A 146 -0.86 -6.40 0.79
C TYR A 146 0.40 -7.20 1.17
N PHE A 147 1.55 -6.91 0.56
CA PHE A 147 2.79 -7.61 0.91
C PHE A 147 3.32 -7.23 2.30
N GLY A 148 3.19 -5.97 2.71
CA GLY A 148 3.57 -5.52 4.05
C GLY A 148 2.73 -6.18 5.15
N ALA A 149 1.42 -6.30 4.96
CA ALA A 149 0.51 -7.01 5.86
C ALA A 149 0.80 -8.52 5.90
N ALA A 150 1.10 -9.13 4.75
CA ALA A 150 1.52 -10.53 4.67
C ALA A 150 2.82 -10.78 5.45
N TYR A 151 3.79 -9.88 5.32
CA TYR A 151 5.04 -9.96 6.07
C TYR A 151 4.83 -9.77 7.57
N ALA A 152 4.04 -8.77 7.98
CA ALA A 152 3.69 -8.55 9.37
C ALA A 152 3.00 -9.78 9.99
N LYS A 153 2.03 -10.37 9.28
CA LYS A 153 1.37 -11.61 9.70
C LYS A 153 2.35 -12.75 9.91
N TRP A 154 3.29 -12.93 8.98
CA TRP A 154 4.31 -13.96 9.10
C TRP A 154 5.19 -13.74 10.32
N LEU A 155 5.66 -12.51 10.56
CA LEU A 155 6.45 -12.16 11.74
C LEU A 155 5.70 -12.49 13.03
N PHE A 156 4.42 -12.11 13.15
CA PHE A 156 3.63 -12.41 14.35
C PHE A 156 3.41 -13.91 14.55
N SER A 157 3.33 -14.70 13.47
CA SER A 157 3.21 -16.16 13.57
C SER A 157 4.51 -16.85 14.02
N CYS A 158 5.65 -16.18 13.90
CA CYS A 158 6.93 -16.70 14.40
C CYS A 158 7.04 -16.60 15.92
N ASP A 159 6.35 -15.65 16.55
CA ASP A 159 6.35 -15.46 18.02
C ASP A 159 5.48 -16.48 18.76
N GLU A 160 4.63 -17.23 18.08
CA GLU A 160 3.82 -18.32 18.67
C GLU A 160 4.57 -19.67 18.78
N LYS A 161 5.88 -19.70 18.50
CA LYS A 161 6.75 -20.88 18.63
C LYS A 161 7.75 -20.75 19.78
#